data_AF-A0A7C1R2Q9-F1
#
_entry.id   AF-A0A7C1R2Q9-F1
#
_cell.length_a   1.000
_cell.length_b   1.000
_cell.length_c   1.000
_cell.angle_alpha   90.00
_cell.angle_beta   90.00
_cell.angle_gamma   90.00
#
_symmetry.space_group_name_H-M   'P 1'
#
loop_
_entity.id
_entity.type
_entity.pdbx_description
1 polymer ?
#
loop_
_entity_poly.entity_id
_entity_poly.type
_entity_poly.pdbx_seq_one_letter_code
_entity_poly.pdbx_strand_id
1 'polypeptide(L)'
;MTKEKDKIKKDEYEKALSAYSQAMKPFHKGDYKKADELLKAFLDKHKSEKEFVDRAKIYLTICGEQQSKEKVQLKTFEDYYQHGVFKTNQEDYEEALKLLEKAREMKPKEGKILYLMAGIYCLKGENEKCFE
;
A
#
# COMPACT_ATOMS: atom_id res chain seq x y z
N MET A 1 24.78 -40.99 -9.22
CA MET A 1 23.57 -40.50 -8.54
C MET A 1 23.70 -39.08 -7.96
N THR A 2 24.90 -38.61 -7.57
CA THR A 2 25.11 -37.24 -7.03
C THR A 2 25.08 -36.15 -8.12
N LYS A 3 25.86 -36.30 -9.19
CA LYS A 3 25.93 -35.31 -10.29
C LYS A 3 24.60 -35.00 -10.98
N GLU A 4 23.69 -35.96 -11.05
CA GLU A 4 22.39 -35.82 -11.69
C GLU A 4 21.38 -35.07 -10.81
N LYS A 5 21.41 -35.31 -9.50
CA LYS A 5 20.65 -34.54 -8.50
C LYS A 5 21.12 -33.08 -8.42
N ASP A 6 22.42 -32.85 -8.52
CA ASP A 6 23.00 -31.50 -8.51
C ASP A 6 22.63 -30.71 -9.77
N LYS A 7 22.55 -31.38 -10.93
CA LYS A 7 22.08 -30.78 -12.19
C LYS A 7 20.59 -30.41 -12.14
N ILE A 8 19.74 -31.29 -11.60
CA ILE A 8 18.30 -31.03 -11.45
C ILE A 8 18.04 -29.83 -10.53
N LYS A 9 18.75 -29.75 -9.39
CA LYS A 9 18.66 -28.59 -8.47
C LYS A 9 19.07 -27.29 -9.15
N LYS A 10 20.14 -27.32 -9.96
CA LYS A 10 20.61 -26.14 -10.70
C LYS A 10 19.57 -25.68 -11.72
N ASP A 11 18.97 -26.61 -12.46
CA ASP A 11 17.94 -26.30 -13.46
C ASP A 11 16.64 -25.76 -12.81
N GLU A 12 16.26 -26.27 -11.63
CA GLU A 12 15.13 -25.75 -10.85
C GLU A 12 15.39 -24.33 -10.33
N TYR A 13 16.60 -24.08 -9.83
CA TYR A 13 17.03 -22.76 -9.37
C TYR A 13 17.03 -21.73 -10.52
N GLU A 14 17.56 -22.08 -11.68
CA GLU A 14 17.58 -21.18 -12.84
C GLU A 14 16.16 -20.83 -13.33
N LYS A 15 15.24 -21.80 -13.31
CA LYS A 15 13.83 -21.57 -13.63
C LYS A 15 13.16 -20.64 -12.61
N ALA A 16 13.40 -20.88 -11.31
CA ALA A 16 12.87 -20.04 -10.24
C ALA A 16 13.40 -18.60 -10.34
N LEU A 17 14.71 -18.43 -10.56
CA LEU A 17 15.33 -17.12 -10.73
C LEU A 17 14.74 -16.36 -11.93
N SER A 18 14.52 -17.05 -13.06
CA SER A 18 13.92 -16.44 -14.25
C SER A 18 12.48 -16.00 -14.00
N ALA A 19 11.65 -16.86 -13.41
CA ALA A 19 10.26 -16.56 -13.08
C ALA A 19 10.14 -15.42 -12.05
N TYR A 20 10.96 -15.45 -11.01
CA TYR A 20 11.05 -14.38 -10.03
C TYR A 20 11.47 -13.05 -10.66
N SER A 21 12.50 -13.07 -11.52
CA SER A 21 12.97 -11.89 -12.25
C SER A 21 11.89 -11.30 -13.17
N GLN A 22 11.05 -12.14 -13.79
CA GLN A 22 9.92 -11.69 -14.60
C GLN A 22 8.87 -10.98 -13.75
N ALA A 23 8.59 -11.46 -12.54
CA ALA A 23 7.67 -10.84 -11.60
C ALA A 23 8.18 -9.49 -11.07
N MET A 24 9.51 -9.33 -10.93
CA MET A 24 10.13 -8.07 -10.48
C MET A 24 10.15 -6.96 -11.54
N LYS A 25 10.08 -7.29 -12.84
CA LYS A 25 10.02 -6.28 -13.92
C LYS A 25 8.84 -5.32 -13.79
N PRO A 26 7.58 -5.77 -13.66
CA PRO A 26 6.45 -4.86 -13.42
C PRO A 26 6.50 -4.21 -12.04
N PHE A 27 7.01 -4.91 -11.01
CA PHE A 27 7.17 -4.34 -9.67
C PHE A 27 8.02 -3.07 -9.69
N HIS A 28 9.20 -3.10 -10.34
CA HIS A 28 10.06 -1.92 -10.48
C HIS A 28 9.46 -0.82 -11.37
N LYS A 29 8.49 -1.15 -12.22
CA LYS A 29 7.75 -0.18 -13.04
C LYS A 29 6.54 0.42 -12.31
N GLY A 30 6.26 -0.01 -11.07
CA GLY A 30 5.10 0.41 -10.30
C GLY A 30 3.78 -0.26 -10.72
N ASP A 31 3.82 -1.27 -11.61
CA ASP A 31 2.65 -2.06 -11.97
C ASP A 31 2.44 -3.18 -10.94
N TYR A 32 1.96 -2.79 -9.76
CA TYR A 32 1.77 -3.67 -8.62
C TYR A 32 0.67 -4.72 -8.84
N LYS A 33 -0.28 -4.48 -9.75
CA LYS A 33 -1.31 -5.46 -10.13
C LYS A 33 -0.69 -6.63 -10.87
N LYS A 34 0.07 -6.33 -11.93
CA LYS A 34 0.75 -7.37 -12.70
C LYS A 34 1.86 -8.06 -11.92
N ALA A 35 2.56 -7.33 -11.05
CA ALA A 35 3.56 -7.92 -10.16
C ALA A 35 2.95 -8.94 -9.18
N ASP A 36 1.79 -8.62 -8.59
CA ASP A 36 1.08 -9.52 -7.68
C ASP A 36 0.69 -10.84 -8.34
N GLU A 37 0.10 -10.78 -9.54
CA GLU A 37 -0.28 -11.98 -10.31
C GLU A 37 0.92 -12.87 -10.61
N LEU A 38 2.04 -12.28 -11.05
CA LEU A 38 3.25 -13.03 -11.39
C LEU A 38 3.94 -13.63 -10.15
N LEU A 39 3.92 -12.92 -9.02
CA LEU A 39 4.47 -13.41 -7.76
C LEU A 39 3.65 -14.58 -7.18
N LYS A 40 2.31 -14.53 -7.28
CA LYS A 40 1.43 -15.66 -6.92
C LYS A 40 1.70 -16.88 -7.80
N ALA A 41 1.79 -16.68 -9.12
CA ALA A 41 2.14 -17.74 -10.06
C ALA A 41 3.54 -18.33 -9.81
N PHE A 42 4.50 -17.51 -9.40
CA PHE A 42 5.83 -17.95 -8.96
C PHE A 42 5.74 -18.87 -7.73
N LEU A 43 5.00 -18.45 -6.68
CA LEU A 43 4.82 -19.24 -5.46
C LEU A 43 4.12 -20.58 -5.70
N ASP A 44 3.22 -20.67 -6.67
CA ASP A 44 2.55 -21.93 -6.99
C ASP A 44 3.48 -22.94 -7.66
N LYS A 45 4.40 -22.47 -8.50
CA LYS A 45 5.29 -23.32 -9.32
C LYS A 45 6.64 -23.63 -8.68
N HIS A 46 7.15 -22.75 -7.83
CA HIS A 46 8.52 -22.81 -7.30
C HIS A 46 8.55 -22.85 -5.77
N LYS A 47 7.86 -23.82 -5.16
CA LYS A 47 7.75 -23.97 -3.69
C LYS A 47 9.02 -24.49 -3.00
N SER A 48 9.93 -25.12 -3.76
CA SER A 48 11.16 -25.74 -3.24
C SER A 48 12.26 -24.73 -2.92
N GLU A 49 12.24 -23.54 -3.55
CA GLU A 49 13.29 -22.52 -3.43
C GLU A 49 12.96 -21.50 -2.33
N LYS A 50 13.29 -21.86 -1.07
CA LYS A 50 12.93 -21.06 0.12
C LYS A 50 13.29 -19.58 0.04
N GLU A 51 14.50 -19.24 -0.43
CA GLU A 51 14.95 -17.84 -0.48
C GLU A 51 14.06 -16.97 -1.38
N PHE A 52 13.73 -17.46 -2.57
CA PHE A 52 12.84 -16.74 -3.49
C PHE A 52 11.40 -16.73 -3.01
N VAL A 53 10.94 -17.80 -2.36
CA VAL A 53 9.59 -17.87 -1.76
C VAL A 53 9.43 -16.82 -0.67
N ASP A 54 10.40 -16.70 0.24
CA ASP A 54 10.32 -15.74 1.34
C ASP A 54 10.35 -14.31 0.83
N ARG A 55 11.21 -14.00 -0.16
CA ARG A 55 11.21 -12.70 -0.82
C ARG A 55 9.89 -12.42 -1.55
N ALA A 56 9.37 -13.38 -2.31
CA ALA A 56 8.14 -13.20 -3.07
C ALA A 56 6.94 -12.87 -2.16
N LYS A 57 6.87 -13.47 -0.96
CA LYS A 57 5.85 -13.12 0.04
C LYS A 57 5.94 -11.67 0.51
N ILE A 58 7.16 -11.17 0.77
CA ILE A 58 7.37 -9.75 1.14
C ILE A 58 6.88 -8.84 0.03
N TYR A 59 7.25 -9.12 -1.22
CA TYR A 59 6.82 -8.31 -2.36
C TYR A 59 5.32 -8.38 -2.61
N LEU A 60 4.65 -9.50 -2.32
CA LEU A 60 3.19 -9.60 -2.37
C LEU A 60 2.51 -8.70 -1.33
N THR A 61 3.04 -8.63 -0.11
CA THR A 61 2.54 -7.69 0.90
C THR A 61 2.65 -6.25 0.40
N ILE A 62 3.80 -5.87 -0.16
CA ILE A 62 4.02 -4.53 -0.71
C ILE A 62 3.06 -4.26 -1.88
N CYS A 63 2.86 -5.23 -2.78
CA CYS A 63 1.89 -5.07 -3.87
C CYS A 63 0.48 -4.84 -3.34
N GLY A 64 0.05 -5.59 -2.33
CA GLY A 64 -1.25 -5.41 -1.68
C GLY A 64 -1.42 -4.03 -1.06
N GLU A 65 -0.41 -3.54 -0.33
CA GLU A 65 -0.42 -2.19 0.25
C GLU A 65 -0.44 -1.08 -0.80
N GLN A 66 0.23 -1.27 -1.94
CA GLN A 66 0.24 -0.28 -3.01
C GLN A 66 -1.07 -0.30 -3.83
N GLN A 67 -1.70 -1.47 -3.93
CA GLN A 67 -3.04 -1.61 -4.50
C GLN A 67 -4.12 -1.02 -3.58
N SER A 68 -4.00 -1.16 -2.25
CA SER A 68 -4.91 -0.46 -1.33
C SER A 68 -4.67 1.05 -1.31
N LYS A 69 -3.47 1.50 -1.68
CA LYS A 69 -3.15 2.89 -2.00
C LYS A 69 -3.59 3.32 -3.42
N GLU A 70 -4.31 2.48 -4.20
CA GLU A 70 -4.91 2.95 -5.45
C GLU A 70 -5.67 4.24 -5.16
N LYS A 71 -5.22 5.30 -5.82
CA LYS A 71 -5.60 6.70 -5.56
C LYS A 71 -7.11 6.79 -5.43
N VAL A 72 -7.58 6.89 -4.19
CA VAL A 72 -8.99 7.17 -3.92
C VAL A 72 -9.30 8.45 -4.69
N GLN A 73 -10.15 8.35 -5.70
CA GLN A 73 -10.51 9.51 -6.51
C GLN A 73 -11.49 10.35 -5.72
N LEU A 74 -10.96 11.28 -4.94
CA LEU A 74 -11.76 12.22 -4.17
C LEU A 74 -12.30 13.30 -5.10
N LYS A 75 -13.63 13.43 -5.17
CA LYS A 75 -14.30 14.41 -6.02
C LYS A 75 -15.35 15.20 -5.27
N THR A 76 -16.04 14.54 -4.35
CA THR A 76 -17.13 15.13 -3.58
C THR A 76 -16.65 15.58 -2.21
N PHE A 77 -17.42 16.47 -1.61
CA PHE A 77 -17.24 16.86 -0.21
C PHE A 77 -17.17 15.64 0.72
N GLU A 78 -18.06 14.66 0.51
CA GLU A 78 -18.14 13.48 1.37
C GLU A 78 -16.93 12.57 1.19
N ASP A 79 -16.37 12.47 -0.03
CA ASP A 79 -15.15 11.70 -0.27
C ASP A 79 -13.99 12.28 0.56
N TYR A 80 -13.75 13.59 0.48
CA TYR A 80 -12.68 14.25 1.23
C TYR A 80 -12.90 14.16 2.73
N TYR A 81 -14.13 14.37 3.21
CA TYR A 81 -14.46 14.27 4.62
C TYR A 81 -14.25 12.86 5.18
N GLN A 82 -14.79 11.84 4.52
CA GLN A 82 -14.67 10.45 4.97
C GLN A 82 -13.23 9.94 4.88
N HIS A 83 -12.47 10.35 3.85
CA HIS A 83 -11.05 10.02 3.78
C HIS A 83 -10.27 10.74 4.90
N GLY A 84 -10.61 12.00 5.21
CA GLY A 84 -10.07 12.71 6.37
C GLY A 84 -10.27 11.92 7.67
N VAL A 85 -11.50 11.44 7.93
CA VAL A 85 -11.81 10.58 9.08
C VAL A 85 -10.98 9.30 9.08
N PHE A 86 -10.86 8.64 7.93
CA PHE A 86 -10.05 7.42 7.79
C PHE A 86 -8.56 7.66 8.10
N LYS A 87 -8.02 8.82 7.73
CA LYS A 87 -6.64 9.21 8.04
C LYS A 87 -6.46 9.59 9.51
N THR A 88 -7.43 10.28 10.11
CA THR A 88 -7.46 10.53 11.56
C THR A 88 -7.38 9.22 12.36
N ASN A 89 -8.15 8.21 11.96
CA ASN A 89 -8.16 6.90 12.62
C ASN A 89 -6.84 6.12 12.47
N GLN A 90 -6.02 6.46 11.48
CA GLN A 90 -4.67 5.91 11.31
C GLN A 90 -3.60 6.75 12.00
N GLU A 91 -4.00 7.78 12.74
CA GLU A 91 -3.10 8.76 13.38
C GLU A 91 -2.22 9.52 12.37
N ASP A 92 -2.58 9.46 11.07
CA ASP A 92 -1.96 10.24 9.99
C ASP A 92 -2.61 11.62 9.94
N TYR A 93 -2.36 12.40 10.99
CA TYR A 93 -3.03 13.67 11.25
C TYR A 93 -2.69 14.74 10.21
N GLU A 94 -1.45 14.77 9.72
CA GLU A 94 -1.02 15.71 8.69
C GLU A 94 -1.81 15.54 7.39
N GLU A 95 -2.01 14.31 6.94
CA GLU A 95 -2.78 14.06 5.72
C GLU A 95 -4.28 14.24 5.96
N ALA A 96 -4.78 13.86 7.13
CA ALA A 96 -6.16 14.11 7.52
C ALA A 96 -6.51 15.61 7.43
N LEU A 97 -5.67 16.50 7.97
CA LEU A 97 -5.93 17.95 7.93
C LEU A 97 -5.97 18.50 6.50
N LYS A 98 -5.07 18.07 5.60
CA LYS A 98 -5.10 18.49 4.19
C LYS A 98 -6.39 18.06 3.49
N LEU A 99 -6.85 16.83 3.75
CA LEU A 99 -8.10 16.31 3.20
C LEU A 99 -9.31 17.11 3.71
N LEU A 100 -9.32 17.45 5.00
CA LEU A 100 -10.37 18.24 5.62
C LEU A 100 -10.37 19.70 5.17
N GLU A 101 -9.20 20.28 4.88
CA GLU A 101 -9.11 21.60 4.23
C GLU A 101 -9.77 21.59 2.85
N LYS A 102 -9.55 20.55 2.05
CA LYS A 102 -10.26 20.38 0.77
C LYS A 102 -11.77 20.23 0.94
N ALA A 103 -12.21 19.46 1.95
CA ALA A 103 -13.62 19.40 2.29
C ALA A 103 -14.18 20.78 2.69
N ARG A 104 -13.41 21.57 3.45
CA ARG A 104 -13.78 22.92 3.91
C ARG A 104 -13.89 23.92 2.78
N GLU A 105 -12.98 23.88 1.81
CA GLU A 105 -13.06 24.69 0.58
C GLU A 105 -14.38 24.45 -0.16
N MET A 106 -14.87 23.21 -0.18
CA MET A 106 -16.13 22.85 -0.86
C MET A 106 -17.38 23.22 -0.07
N LYS A 107 -17.35 23.09 1.27
CA LYS A 107 -18.46 23.45 2.16
C LYS A 107 -17.96 24.22 3.39
N PRO A 108 -17.73 25.54 3.28
CA PRO A 108 -17.13 26.33 4.38
C PRO A 108 -17.98 26.44 5.64
N LYS A 109 -19.30 26.23 5.53
CA LYS A 109 -20.25 26.34 6.65
C LYS A 109 -20.56 25.02 7.34
N GLU A 110 -19.88 23.94 6.95
CA GLU A 110 -20.15 22.61 7.47
C GLU A 110 -19.40 22.38 8.79
N GLY A 111 -20.13 22.48 9.90
CA GLY A 111 -19.56 22.45 11.25
C GLY A 111 -18.84 21.15 11.61
N LYS A 112 -19.24 20.01 11.01
CA LYS A 112 -18.58 18.71 11.28
C LYS A 112 -17.10 18.68 10.86
N ILE A 113 -16.68 19.56 9.94
CA ILE A 113 -15.28 19.66 9.53
C ILE A 113 -14.45 20.31 10.64
N LEU A 114 -14.91 21.46 11.13
CA LEU A 114 -14.22 22.21 12.19
C LEU A 114 -14.10 21.38 13.46
N TYR A 115 -15.18 20.69 13.84
CA TYR A 115 -15.17 19.77 14.97
C TYR A 115 -14.08 18.69 14.85
N LEU A 116 -13.97 18.07 13.66
CA LEU A 116 -12.97 17.03 13.42
C LEU A 116 -11.54 17.61 13.39
N MET A 117 -11.33 18.76 12.75
CA MET A 117 -10.03 19.43 12.73
C MET A 117 -9.57 19.82 14.14
N ALA A 118 -10.46 20.39 14.96
CA ALA A 118 -10.19 20.70 16.36
C ALA A 118 -9.82 19.44 17.15
N GLY A 119 -10.55 18.34 16.96
CA GLY A 119 -10.22 17.05 17.54
C GLY A 119 -8.82 16.57 17.17
N ILE A 120 -8.44 16.69 15.90
CA ILE A 120 -7.09 16.36 15.43
C ILE A 120 -6.03 17.26 16.10
N TYR A 121 -6.22 18.57 16.14
CA TYR A 121 -5.27 19.47 16.81
C TYR A 121 -5.07 19.13 18.29
N CYS A 122 -6.15 18.73 18.96
CA CYS A 122 -6.09 18.34 20.36
C CYS A 122 -5.35 16.99 20.54
N LEU A 123 -5.52 16.03 19.63
CA LEU A 123 -4.72 14.79 19.60
C LEU A 123 -3.23 15.05 19.36
N LYS A 124 -2.90 16.10 18.59
CA LYS A 124 -1.51 16.55 18.36
C LYS A 124 -0.92 17.38 19.52
N GLY A 125 -1.74 17.78 20.50
CA GLY A 125 -1.34 18.72 21.56
C GLY A 125 -1.19 20.17 21.10
N GLU A 126 -1.68 20.51 19.90
CA GLU A 126 -1.66 21.86 19.31
C GLU A 126 -2.88 22.67 19.81
N ASN A 127 -3.00 22.85 21.12
CA ASN A 127 -4.22 23.35 21.77
C ASN A 127 -4.67 24.75 21.30
N GLU A 128 -3.75 25.62 20.89
CA GLU A 128 -4.09 26.96 20.37
C GLU A 128 -4.94 26.85 19.10
N LYS A 129 -4.64 25.89 18.23
CA LYS A 129 -5.38 25.64 16.99
C LYS A 129 -6.69 24.87 17.21
N CYS A 130 -6.93 24.31 18.40
CA CYS A 130 -8.22 23.67 18.68
C CYS A 130 -9.39 24.68 18.71
N PHE A 131 -9.10 25.97 18.93
CA PHE A 131 -10.12 27.02 19.11
C PHE A 131 -10.22 27.99 17.93
N GLU A 132 -9.42 27.79 16.88
CA GLU A 132 -9.44 28.57 15.63
C GLU A 132 -10.41 27.96 14.60
#